data_AF-A0A821A969-F1
#
_entry.id   AF-A0A821A969-F1
#
_cell.length_a   1.000
_cell.length_b   1.000
_cell.length_c   1.000
_cell.angle_alpha   90.00
_cell.angle_beta   90.00
_cell.angle_gamma   90.00
#
_symmetry.space_group_name_H-M   'P 1'
#
loop_
_entity.id
_entity.type
_entity.pdbx_description
1 polymer ?
#
loop_
_entity_poly.entity_id
_entity_poly.type
_entity_poly.pdbx_seq_one_letter_code
_entity_poly.pdbx_strand_id
1 'polypeptide(L)' 'PEYQGEAEDITKEKATFAAQRINGPVLVEDTSLCFNALHGLPGPYIKWFLDKLGHDGLNKM' A
#
# COMPACT_ATOMS: atom_id res chain seq x y z
N PRO A 1 1.25 -11.27 -3.40
CA PRO A 1 1.62 -10.30 -4.46
C PRO A 1 1.47 -8.87 -3.92
N GLU A 2 2.21 -7.88 -4.43
CA GLU A 2 1.87 -6.46 -4.21
C GLU A 2 1.04 -6.00 -5.41
N TYR A 3 -0.25 -5.83 -5.19
CA TYR A 3 -1.21 -5.37 -6.19
C TYR A 3 -1.09 -3.86 -6.38
N GLN A 4 -1.48 -3.37 -7.55
CA GLN A 4 -1.53 -1.94 -7.87
C GLN A 4 -2.99 -1.53 -8.04
N GLY A 5 -3.32 -0.30 -7.63
CA GLY A 5 -4.67 0.24 -7.67
C GLY A 5 -4.96 1.12 -6.46
N GLU A 6 -6.24 1.26 -6.16
CA GLU A 6 -6.70 1.94 -4.96
C GLU A 6 -6.40 1.09 -3.72
N ALA A 7 -6.15 1.74 -2.58
CA ALA A 7 -5.73 1.07 -1.35
C ALA A 7 -6.73 -0.02 -0.89
N GLU A 8 -8.03 0.21 -1.09
CA GLU A 8 -9.08 -0.73 -0.71
C GLU A 8 -9.04 -2.00 -1.58
N ASP A 9 -8.86 -1.85 -2.88
CA ASP A 9 -8.79 -2.98 -3.82
C ASP A 9 -7.55 -3.83 -3.56
N ILE A 10 -6.39 -3.18 -3.34
CA ILE A 10 -5.14 -3.86 -2.97
C ILE A 10 -5.33 -4.70 -1.70
N THR A 11 -5.96 -4.13 -0.67
CA THR A 11 -6.18 -4.80 0.61
C THR A 11 -7.13 -5.99 0.45
N LYS A 12 -8.22 -5.84 -0.31
CA LYS A 12 -9.19 -6.93 -0.59
C LYS A 12 -8.56 -8.08 -1.36
N GLU A 13 -7.76 -7.78 -2.39
CA GLU A 13 -7.06 -8.81 -3.17
C GLU A 13 -6.03 -9.54 -2.31
N LYS A 14 -5.28 -8.81 -1.46
CA LYS A 14 -4.34 -9.41 -0.51
C LYS A 14 -5.03 -10.33 0.49
N ALA A 15 -6.15 -9.89 1.07
CA ALA A 15 -6.94 -10.70 2.01
C ALA A 15 -7.46 -11.98 1.34
N THR A 16 -8.03 -11.84 0.14
CA THR A 16 -8.59 -12.95 -0.63
C THR A 16 -7.51 -13.98 -0.99
N PHE A 17 -6.37 -13.50 -1.49
CA PHE A 17 -5.22 -14.35 -1.82
C PHE A 17 -4.69 -15.09 -0.58
N ALA A 18 -4.56 -14.39 0.54
CA ALA A 18 -4.09 -14.99 1.78
C ALA A 18 -5.07 -16.06 2.30
N ALA A 19 -6.38 -15.77 2.31
CA ALA A 19 -7.41 -16.71 2.75
C ALA A 19 -7.42 -17.99 1.91
N GLN A 20 -7.31 -17.85 0.59
CA GLN A 20 -7.19 -18.99 -0.33
C GLN A 20 -5.92 -19.82 -0.06
N ARG A 21 -4.79 -19.17 0.25
CA ARG A 21 -3.51 -19.85 0.47
C ARG A 21 -3.47 -20.63 1.78
N ILE A 22 -4.07 -20.09 2.84
CA ILE A 22 -4.10 -20.73 4.17
C ILE A 22 -5.31 -21.66 4.37
N ASN A 23 -6.30 -21.58 3.48
CA ASN A 23 -7.58 -22.29 3.57
C ASN A 23 -8.29 -22.08 4.91
N GLY A 24 -8.41 -20.82 5.33
CA GLY A 24 -8.98 -20.45 6.63
C GLY A 24 -9.07 -18.93 6.85
N PRO A 25 -9.58 -18.51 8.02
CA PRO A 25 -9.69 -17.10 8.37
C PRO A 25 -8.32 -16.42 8.48
N VAL A 26 -8.18 -15.26 7.84
CA VAL A 26 -6.96 -14.45 7.88
C VAL A 26 -7.30 -12.98 8.11
N LEU A 27 -6.40 -12.26 8.77
CA LEU A 27 -6.41 -10.81 8.85
C LEU A 27 -5.16 -10.28 8.14
N VAL A 28 -5.33 -9.26 7.30
CA VAL A 28 -4.23 -8.57 6.61
C VAL A 28 -4.28 -7.09 6.96
N GLU A 29 -3.12 -6.45 6.92
CA GLU A 29 -2.96 -5.02 7.18
C GLU A 29 -2.15 -4.38 6.04
N ASP A 30 -2.58 -3.19 5.63
CA ASP A 30 -1.92 -2.35 4.64
C ASP A 30 -1.85 -0.91 5.13
N THR A 31 -0.70 -0.27 4.96
CA THR A 31 -0.47 1.11 5.40
C THR A 31 -0.10 1.98 4.21
N SER A 32 -0.73 3.15 4.11
CA SER A 32 -0.52 4.12 3.04
C SER A 32 -0.14 5.49 3.62
N LEU A 33 0.63 6.28 2.88
CA LEU A 33 0.86 7.69 3.17
C LEU A 33 0.32 8.53 2.01
N CYS A 34 -0.67 9.38 2.29
CA CYS A 34 -1.43 10.08 1.27
C CYS A 34 -1.22 11.60 1.34
N PHE A 35 -0.59 12.19 0.32
CA PHE A 35 -0.46 13.65 0.22
C PHE A 35 -1.65 14.21 -0.54
N ASN A 36 -2.42 15.10 0.11
CA ASN A 36 -3.60 15.71 -0.49
C ASN A 36 -3.27 16.51 -1.77
N ALA A 37 -2.11 17.18 -1.79
CA ALA A 37 -1.63 17.93 -2.95
C ALA A 37 -1.29 17.04 -4.16
N LEU A 38 -1.00 15.76 -3.92
CA LEU A 38 -0.72 14.75 -4.95
C LEU A 38 -1.90 13.79 -5.12
N HIS A 39 -3.12 14.23 -4.82
CA HIS A 39 -4.35 13.45 -4.94
C HIS A 39 -4.27 12.07 -4.25
N GLY A 40 -3.60 12.01 -3.08
CA GLY A 40 -3.48 10.80 -2.28
C GLY A 40 -2.22 9.96 -2.54
N LEU A 41 -1.37 10.34 -3.51
CA LEU A 41 -0.06 9.72 -3.70
C LEU A 41 0.94 10.13 -2.59
N PRO A 42 1.97 9.31 -2.30
CA PRO A 42 2.30 8.02 -2.91
C PRO A 42 1.35 6.86 -2.52
N GLY A 43 0.50 7.06 -1.52
CA GLY A 43 -0.54 6.11 -1.11
C GLY A 43 0.06 4.76 -0.71
N PRO A 44 -0.43 3.63 -1.25
CA PRO A 44 0.05 2.28 -0.91
C PRO A 44 1.50 2.03 -1.37
N TYR A 45 2.04 2.88 -2.24
CA TYR A 45 3.40 2.75 -2.77
C TYR A 45 4.46 3.37 -1.85
N ILE A 46 4.08 3.88 -0.68
CA ILE A 46 4.97 4.62 0.24
C ILE A 46 6.27 3.87 0.56
N LYS A 47 6.24 2.54 0.69
CA LYS A 47 7.43 1.71 0.91
C LYS A 47 8.52 1.98 -0.13
N TRP A 48 8.15 2.07 -1.40
CA TRP A 48 9.09 2.29 -2.51
C TRP A 48 9.56 3.74 -2.58
N PHE A 49 8.66 4.70 -2.32
CA PHE A 49 9.03 6.11 -2.28
C PHE A 49 9.98 6.42 -1.12
N LEU A 50 9.72 5.85 0.07
CA LEU A 50 10.60 5.99 1.23
C LEU A 50 11.97 5.35 0.97
N ASP A 51 12.03 4.16 0.38
CA ASP A 51 13.30 3.48 0.04
C ASP A 51 14.16 4.30 -0.95
N LYS A 52 13.53 4.95 -1.94
CA LYS A 52 14.27 5.69 -2.98
C LYS A 52 14.55 7.14 -2.65
N LEU A 53 13.64 7.81 -1.94
CA LEU A 53 13.71 9.25 -1.70
C LEU A 53 14.14 9.58 -0.27
N GLY A 54 13.95 8.66 0.68
CA GLY A 54 14.08 8.95 2.10
C GLY A 54 13.09 10.02 2.57
N HIS A 55 13.18 10.38 3.86
CA HIS A 55 12.31 11.39 4.44
C HIS A 55 12.49 12.78 3.80
N ASP A 56 13.74 13.16 3.53
CA ASP A 56 14.05 14.46 2.92
C ASP A 56 13.51 14.58 1.50
N GLY A 57 13.58 13.51 0.71
CA GLY A 57 13.03 13.49 -0.63
C GLY A 57 11.51 13.48 -0.62
N LEU A 58 10.87 12.73 0.29
CA LEU A 58 9.42 12.74 0.47
C LEU A 58 8.86 14.13 0.81
N ASN A 59 9.56 14.90 1.65
CA ASN A 59 9.13 16.25 2.02
C ASN A 59 9.27 17.26 0.85
N LYS A 60 10.20 17.01 -0.07
CA LYS A 60 10.44 17.88 -1.23
C LYS A 60 9.52 17.57 -2.43
N MET A 61 8.72 16.51 -2.35
CA MET A 61 7.71 16.17 -3.36
C MET A 61 6.51 17.11 -3.29
#